data_AF-A0A837J4A8-F1
#
_entry.id   AF-A0A837J4A8-F1
#
_cell.length_a   1.000
_cell.length_b   1.000
_cell.length_c   1.000
_cell.angle_alpha   90.00
_cell.angle_beta   90.00
_cell.angle_gamma   90.00
#
_symmetry.space_group_name_H-M   'P 1'
#
loop_
_entity.id
_entity.type
_entity.pdbx_description
1 polymer ?
#
loop_
_entity_poly.entity_id
_entity_poly.type
_entity_poly.pdbx_seq_one_letter_code
_entity_poly.pdbx_strand_id
1 'polypeptide(L)'
;MINLTFKEKTPPIDRFPNDDIFRVVWAYGSVQKGLTVTGVPEIHILLVDLFFNTLKNEFELSNKTRVVKISIAQLDIVRYMTIWKGQKRINGCWENFSDYKSNVRFDLDTTNSESLNYSKQNQNKTYSYLFPFNKYKIENIDKQYFVKFTNSTFTKISHDNIDVIIPSMELFTSTYAPHEQQIRYKLIQKSLSDTLDDYVKSSIEDSGKYIIELVEDKVDSNIVFLAYASLNQITRQRLSKTRASLENGMVDKYPVILPYHPTSLSIQGDGFWINENTFFMLRINKYSLPDDYEIVLIKEELDIEESKKENDKNKSYGQIPRNLDDYQLPATNEHNPHRRNGYLSLISEVDLLDDVKYKISKKVNIKTIKAEEKNREIQNTDDIENVSSGEADSTKDSEKTGKLCIKEENKKFHQSKALDSFLNDILQMRDTKTDISEGNKIYISNIHFLNEEANFETITYFIQFKDILIARGEKNSFARMINRIKEKDKSGKTKSKNLFFGYRRCFLLKICLSNGKWFYLLEIERKDDTEGFSGVLLKPDNEFDKAILEENIMTVITAKGILKNATFKIKNVIFKHAVDKKSGSLIDCYSKNFRKILK
;
A
#
# COMPACT_ATOMS: atom_id res chain seq x y z
N MET A 1 -14.21 25.21 -14.95
CA MET A 1 -12.81 24.83 -15.24
C MET A 1 -12.49 23.67 -14.31
N ILE A 2 -12.21 22.47 -14.84
CA ILE A 2 -11.94 21.28 -14.01
C ILE A 2 -10.55 21.47 -13.39
N ASN A 3 -10.47 21.54 -12.06
CA ASN A 3 -9.20 21.64 -11.34
C ASN A 3 -8.50 20.28 -11.36
N LEU A 4 -7.73 20.02 -12.42
CA LEU A 4 -6.78 18.90 -12.45
C LEU A 4 -5.65 19.19 -11.48
N THR A 5 -5.65 18.54 -10.31
CA THR A 5 -4.58 18.65 -9.31
C THR A 5 -3.64 17.46 -9.40
N PHE A 6 -2.38 17.62 -8.98
CA PHE A 6 -1.48 16.48 -8.87
C PHE A 6 -1.93 15.50 -7.79
N LYS A 7 -1.68 14.20 -8.02
CA LYS A 7 -1.85 13.18 -6.99
C LYS A 7 -0.58 13.11 -6.14
N GLU A 8 -0.58 13.82 -5.01
CA GLU A 8 0.63 14.00 -4.17
C GLU A 8 1.21 12.70 -3.60
N LYS A 9 0.38 11.65 -3.48
CA LYS A 9 0.75 10.32 -2.95
C LYS A 9 1.04 9.29 -4.04
N THR A 10 1.46 9.70 -5.24
CA THR A 10 1.91 8.78 -6.29
C THR A 10 3.30 9.21 -6.77
N PRO A 11 4.31 8.31 -6.73
CA PRO A 11 5.65 8.66 -7.18
C PRO A 11 5.66 8.94 -8.69
N PRO A 12 6.58 9.81 -9.18
CA PRO A 12 6.78 9.99 -10.60
C PRO A 12 7.26 8.69 -11.26
N ILE A 13 7.07 8.55 -12.57
CA ILE A 13 7.65 7.43 -13.34
C ILE A 13 8.83 7.95 -14.15
N ASP A 14 10.04 7.49 -13.86
CA ASP A 14 11.26 7.99 -14.52
C ASP A 14 11.23 7.81 -16.04
N ARG A 15 10.65 6.70 -16.49
CA ARG A 15 10.54 6.37 -17.91
C ARG A 15 9.49 7.18 -18.66
N PHE A 16 8.62 7.90 -17.95
CA PHE A 16 7.67 8.80 -18.61
C PHE A 16 8.42 10.05 -19.08
N PRO A 17 7.94 10.71 -20.15
CA PRO A 17 8.60 11.91 -20.61
C PRO A 17 8.60 13.01 -19.55
N ASN A 18 9.74 13.67 -19.37
CA ASN A 18 9.85 14.82 -18.50
C ASN A 18 9.48 16.11 -19.27
N ASP A 19 8.19 16.27 -19.57
CA ASP A 19 7.62 17.44 -20.23
C ASP A 19 6.30 17.86 -19.57
N ASP A 20 5.73 19.00 -20.00
CA ASP A 20 4.47 19.52 -19.45
C ASP A 20 3.21 19.04 -20.19
N ILE A 21 3.32 17.94 -20.95
CA ILE A 21 2.23 17.43 -21.78
C ILE A 21 1.38 16.44 -20.98
N PHE A 22 0.06 16.62 -21.04
CA PHE A 22 -0.90 15.67 -20.48
C PHE A 22 -1.00 14.44 -21.37
N ARG A 23 -0.96 13.26 -20.77
CA ARG A 23 -1.08 11.98 -21.45
C ARG A 23 -1.98 11.05 -20.67
N VAL A 24 -2.75 10.24 -21.38
CA VAL A 24 -3.47 9.11 -20.81
C VAL A 24 -2.71 7.81 -21.06
N VAL A 25 -2.67 6.93 -20.07
CA VAL A 25 -2.25 5.54 -20.24
C VAL A 25 -3.34 4.82 -21.03
N TRP A 26 -3.10 4.62 -22.33
CA TRP A 26 -4.13 4.15 -23.26
C TRP A 26 -4.15 2.64 -23.39
N ALA A 27 -2.99 1.99 -23.50
CA ALA A 27 -2.89 0.55 -23.66
C ALA A 27 -1.61 -0.02 -23.06
N TYR A 28 -1.66 -1.28 -22.64
CA TYR A 28 -0.48 -2.08 -22.35
C TYR A 28 -0.10 -2.92 -23.56
N GLY A 29 1.19 -3.08 -23.77
CA GLY A 29 1.77 -3.85 -24.85
C GLY A 29 2.45 -5.12 -24.35
N SER A 30 3.40 -5.61 -25.15
CA SER A 30 4.09 -6.87 -24.88
C SER A 30 4.96 -6.82 -23.62
N VAL A 31 4.95 -7.92 -22.87
CA VAL A 31 5.85 -8.20 -21.76
C VAL A 31 7.16 -8.76 -22.31
N GLN A 32 8.27 -8.26 -21.79
CA GLN A 32 9.62 -8.67 -22.15
C GLN A 32 10.41 -9.07 -20.91
N LYS A 33 11.42 -9.93 -21.12
CA LYS A 33 12.35 -10.29 -20.05
C LYS A 33 13.03 -9.04 -19.53
N GLY A 34 13.10 -8.88 -18.20
CA GLY A 34 13.83 -7.79 -17.58
C GLY A 34 15.29 -7.84 -18.00
N LEU A 35 15.76 -6.75 -18.63
CA LEU A 35 17.17 -6.58 -19.00
C LEU A 35 17.99 -5.93 -17.87
N THR A 36 17.33 -5.53 -16.78
CA THR A 36 17.96 -4.85 -15.65
C THR A 36 18.44 -5.85 -14.58
N VAL A 37 19.29 -5.37 -13.67
CA VAL A 37 19.89 -6.15 -12.57
C VAL A 37 18.83 -6.83 -11.67
N THR A 38 17.60 -6.31 -11.66
CA THR A 38 16.51 -6.84 -10.83
C THR A 38 15.84 -8.10 -11.40
N GLY A 39 16.03 -8.36 -12.71
CA GLY A 39 15.37 -9.44 -13.44
C GLY A 39 13.86 -9.30 -13.61
N VAL A 40 13.22 -8.26 -13.03
CA VAL A 40 11.76 -8.06 -13.07
C VAL A 40 11.32 -7.81 -14.52
N PRO A 41 10.27 -8.48 -15.03
CA PRO A 41 9.78 -8.27 -16.38
C PRO A 41 9.42 -6.80 -16.65
N GLU A 42 9.56 -6.41 -17.91
CA GLU A 42 9.18 -5.08 -18.39
C GLU A 42 8.00 -5.17 -19.34
N ILE A 43 7.24 -4.09 -19.49
CA ILE A 43 6.05 -4.01 -20.35
C ILE A 43 6.04 -2.68 -21.10
N HIS A 44 5.56 -2.71 -22.35
CA HIS A 44 5.34 -1.49 -23.12
C HIS A 44 4.05 -0.80 -22.70
N ILE A 45 4.07 0.52 -22.62
CA ILE A 45 2.92 1.35 -22.29
C ILE A 45 2.73 2.35 -23.42
N LEU A 46 1.52 2.40 -23.95
CA LEU A 46 1.10 3.38 -24.93
C LEU A 46 0.50 4.58 -24.20
N LEU A 47 1.16 5.72 -24.34
CA LEU A 47 0.67 7.00 -23.88
C LEU A 47 0.10 7.77 -25.07
N VAL A 48 -1.08 8.37 -24.90
CA VAL A 48 -1.70 9.23 -25.91
C VAL A 48 -1.78 10.65 -25.37
N ASP A 49 -1.26 11.61 -26.14
CA ASP A 49 -1.26 13.02 -25.79
C ASP A 49 -2.70 13.55 -25.74
N LEU A 50 -3.00 14.31 -24.70
CA LEU A 50 -4.27 14.97 -24.45
C LEU A 50 -4.13 16.47 -24.73
N PHE A 51 -5.15 17.06 -25.35
CA PHE A 51 -5.28 18.50 -25.43
C PHE A 51 -6.64 18.94 -24.91
N PHE A 52 -6.69 20.15 -24.36
CA PHE A 52 -7.93 20.73 -23.89
C PHE A 52 -8.61 21.49 -25.05
N ASN A 53 -9.77 21.00 -25.48
CA ASN A 53 -10.58 21.65 -26.48
C ASN A 53 -11.41 22.76 -25.82
N THR A 54 -11.02 24.01 -26.02
CA THR A 54 -11.68 25.17 -25.41
C THR A 54 -13.10 25.40 -25.91
N LEU A 55 -13.45 24.92 -27.11
CA LEU A 55 -14.79 25.07 -27.69
C LEU A 55 -15.80 24.13 -27.05
N LYS A 56 -15.37 22.89 -26.74
CA LYS A 56 -16.20 21.89 -26.06
C LYS A 56 -16.01 21.88 -24.54
N ASN A 57 -15.00 22.58 -24.05
CA ASN A 57 -14.60 22.60 -22.64
C ASN A 57 -14.28 21.19 -22.09
N GLU A 58 -13.65 20.35 -22.92
CA GLU A 58 -13.36 18.94 -22.66
C GLU A 58 -11.92 18.59 -23.10
N PHE A 59 -11.34 17.55 -22.49
CA PHE A 59 -10.08 16.98 -22.98
C PHE A 59 -10.35 16.00 -24.13
N GLU A 60 -9.56 16.10 -25.20
CA GLU A 60 -9.65 15.22 -26.37
C GLU A 60 -8.31 14.50 -26.60
N LEU A 61 -8.39 13.27 -27.14
CA LEU A 61 -7.21 12.54 -27.60
C LEU A 61 -6.64 13.22 -28.85
N SER A 62 -5.32 13.38 -28.89
CA SER A 62 -4.62 13.76 -30.11
C SER A 62 -4.15 12.53 -30.90
N ASN A 63 -3.65 12.77 -32.11
CA ASN A 63 -3.00 11.73 -32.93
C ASN A 63 -1.55 11.44 -32.52
N LYS A 64 -1.04 12.09 -31.47
CA LYS A 64 0.35 11.89 -31.01
C LYS A 64 0.38 10.83 -29.93
N THR A 65 1.17 9.79 -30.16
CA THR A 65 1.41 8.73 -29.18
C THR A 65 2.87 8.67 -28.77
N ARG A 66 3.12 8.10 -27.59
CA ARG A 66 4.45 7.72 -27.13
C ARG A 66 4.42 6.32 -26.55
N VAL A 67 5.41 5.51 -26.91
CA VAL A 67 5.61 4.19 -26.33
C VAL A 67 6.77 4.26 -25.36
N VAL A 68 6.49 3.94 -24.09
CA VAL A 68 7.51 3.82 -23.04
C VAL A 68 7.57 2.37 -22.57
N LYS A 69 8.67 2.00 -21.93
CA LYS A 69 8.83 0.67 -21.33
C LYS A 69 9.10 0.79 -19.84
N ILE A 70 8.25 0.17 -19.03
CA ILE A 70 8.35 0.21 -17.57
C ILE A 70 8.42 -1.19 -16.99
N SER A 71 8.89 -1.33 -15.76
CA SER A 71 8.75 -2.59 -15.03
C SER A 71 7.26 -2.93 -14.85
N ILE A 72 6.89 -4.20 -14.96
CA ILE A 72 5.53 -4.65 -14.58
C ILE A 72 5.21 -4.30 -13.13
N ALA A 73 6.27 -4.07 -12.32
CA ALA A 73 6.17 -3.63 -10.96
C ALA A 73 5.55 -2.23 -10.79
N GLN A 74 5.46 -1.44 -11.86
CA GLN A 74 4.93 -0.08 -11.79
C GLN A 74 3.44 -0.01 -12.17
N LEU A 75 2.85 -1.12 -12.63
CA LEU A 75 1.46 -1.14 -13.11
C LEU A 75 0.42 -0.87 -12.02
N ASP A 76 0.77 -1.04 -10.74
CA ASP A 76 -0.14 -0.75 -9.62
C ASP A 76 -0.55 0.73 -9.57
N ILE A 77 0.28 1.62 -10.13
CA ILE A 77 0.00 3.06 -10.24
C ILE A 77 -0.11 3.54 -11.70
N VAL A 78 0.54 2.87 -12.65
CA VAL A 78 0.47 3.15 -14.10
C VAL A 78 -0.70 2.36 -14.71
N ARG A 79 -1.90 2.65 -14.21
CA ARG A 79 -3.12 1.92 -14.59
C ARG A 79 -3.74 2.47 -15.87
N TYR A 80 -4.54 1.67 -16.57
CA TYR A 80 -5.34 2.12 -17.73
C TYR A 80 -6.11 3.39 -17.39
N MET A 81 -6.21 4.32 -18.35
CA MET A 81 -6.97 5.57 -18.22
C MET A 81 -6.48 6.54 -17.13
N THR A 82 -5.33 6.29 -16.51
CA THR A 82 -4.70 7.26 -15.61
C THR A 82 -4.06 8.39 -16.42
N ILE A 83 -4.19 9.63 -15.92
CA ILE A 83 -3.68 10.83 -16.57
C ILE A 83 -2.39 11.28 -15.91
N TRP A 84 -1.41 11.62 -16.72
CA TRP A 84 -0.07 12.04 -16.31
C TRP A 84 0.30 13.33 -17.01
N LYS A 85 0.91 14.27 -16.27
CA LYS A 85 1.56 15.44 -16.84
C LYS A 85 3.07 15.22 -16.73
N GLY A 86 3.70 14.95 -17.86
CA GLY A 86 5.06 14.43 -17.88
C GLY A 86 5.19 13.16 -17.05
N GLN A 87 6.03 13.19 -16.02
CA GLN A 87 6.28 12.06 -15.12
C GLN A 87 5.32 11.98 -13.93
N LYS A 88 4.47 12.98 -13.68
CA LYS A 88 3.63 13.03 -12.47
C LYS A 88 2.17 12.72 -12.77
N ARG A 89 1.55 11.93 -11.88
CA ARG A 89 0.14 11.58 -11.99
C ARG A 89 -0.77 12.73 -11.56
N ILE A 90 -1.88 12.88 -12.27
CA ILE A 90 -2.95 13.83 -11.98
C ILE A 90 -4.10 13.09 -11.29
N ASN A 91 -4.76 13.75 -10.33
CA ASN A 91 -6.04 13.33 -9.77
C ASN A 91 -7.10 13.50 -10.84
N GLY A 92 -7.23 12.47 -11.67
CA GLY A 92 -8.20 12.41 -12.75
C GLY A 92 -8.05 11.11 -13.52
N CYS A 93 -9.19 10.59 -13.96
CA CYS A 93 -9.27 9.58 -15.00
C CYS A 93 -9.93 10.18 -16.23
N TRP A 94 -9.85 9.42 -17.31
CA TRP A 94 -10.40 9.75 -18.61
C TRP A 94 -11.95 9.63 -18.66
N GLU A 95 -12.63 10.26 -17.69
CA GLU A 95 -14.09 10.26 -17.51
C GLU A 95 -14.82 11.16 -18.52
N ASN A 96 -14.09 12.02 -19.26
CA ASN A 96 -14.64 13.06 -20.13
C ASN A 96 -15.06 12.57 -21.53
N PHE A 97 -15.16 11.26 -21.77
CA PHE A 97 -15.70 10.73 -23.02
C PHE A 97 -17.14 10.24 -22.88
N SER A 98 -17.95 10.51 -23.91
CA SER A 98 -19.27 9.92 -24.09
C SER A 98 -19.18 8.40 -23.97
N ASP A 99 -20.10 7.81 -23.19
CA ASP A 99 -20.24 6.38 -22.88
C ASP A 99 -19.38 5.83 -21.72
N TYR A 100 -18.47 6.61 -21.12
CA TYR A 100 -17.74 6.16 -19.93
C TYR A 100 -18.71 5.95 -18.75
N LYS A 101 -18.52 4.84 -18.03
CA LYS A 101 -19.26 4.48 -16.82
C LYS A 101 -18.27 4.17 -15.71
N SER A 102 -18.41 4.88 -14.60
CA SER A 102 -17.62 4.66 -13.38
C SER A 102 -18.31 3.68 -12.43
N ASN A 103 -17.52 2.87 -11.73
CA ASN A 103 -17.96 2.02 -10.62
C ASN A 103 -19.11 1.05 -10.95
N VAL A 104 -19.16 0.55 -12.18
CA VAL A 104 -20.11 -0.49 -12.62
C VAL A 104 -19.72 -1.82 -11.98
N ARG A 105 -20.69 -2.51 -11.40
CA ARG A 105 -20.51 -3.78 -10.72
C ARG A 105 -21.04 -4.94 -11.57
N PHE A 106 -20.30 -6.03 -11.60
CA PHE A 106 -20.70 -7.29 -12.21
C PHE A 106 -20.39 -8.45 -11.27
N ASP A 107 -21.29 -9.43 -11.25
CA ASP A 107 -21.06 -10.75 -10.67
C ASP A 107 -20.89 -11.72 -11.84
N LEU A 108 -19.76 -12.41 -11.91
CA LEU A 108 -19.32 -13.12 -13.12
C LEU A 108 -19.06 -14.60 -12.85
N ASP A 109 -19.39 -15.44 -13.83
CA ASP A 109 -19.08 -16.86 -13.84
C ASP A 109 -17.74 -17.10 -14.55
N THR A 110 -16.73 -17.45 -13.76
CA THR A 110 -15.35 -17.64 -14.25
C THR A 110 -15.15 -18.99 -14.93
N THR A 111 -16.08 -19.94 -14.81
CA THR A 111 -15.99 -21.23 -15.49
C THR A 111 -16.01 -21.07 -17.02
N ASN A 112 -16.67 -20.01 -17.49
CA ASN A 112 -16.76 -19.61 -18.90
C ASN A 112 -15.70 -18.59 -19.33
N SER A 113 -14.66 -18.36 -18.52
CA SER A 113 -13.62 -17.38 -18.84
C SER A 113 -12.78 -17.80 -20.05
N GLU A 114 -12.55 -16.86 -20.97
CA GLU A 114 -11.74 -17.07 -22.18
C GLU A 114 -10.72 -15.96 -22.40
N SER A 115 -9.61 -16.32 -23.07
CA SER A 115 -8.59 -15.35 -23.50
C SER A 115 -8.84 -14.96 -24.95
N LEU A 116 -8.95 -13.67 -25.20
CA LEU A 116 -9.13 -13.05 -26.51
C LEU A 116 -7.87 -12.30 -26.91
N ASN A 117 -7.61 -12.21 -28.22
CA ASN A 117 -6.58 -11.33 -28.77
C ASN A 117 -7.24 -10.03 -29.24
N TYR A 118 -6.57 -8.89 -29.03
CA TYR A 118 -7.02 -7.59 -29.52
C TYR A 118 -7.18 -7.56 -31.03
N SER A 119 -6.29 -8.24 -31.76
CA SER A 119 -6.41 -8.38 -33.19
C SER A 119 -6.08 -9.78 -33.67
N LYS A 120 -6.65 -10.15 -34.81
CA LYS A 120 -6.34 -11.39 -35.51
C LYS A 120 -5.96 -11.05 -36.94
N GLN A 121 -4.80 -11.55 -37.38
CA GLN A 121 -4.40 -11.41 -38.77
C GLN A 121 -5.17 -12.43 -39.62
N ASN A 122 -5.89 -11.93 -40.63
CA ASN A 122 -6.59 -12.73 -41.61
C ASN A 122 -5.62 -13.28 -42.66
N GLN A 123 -6.06 -14.27 -43.44
CA GLN A 123 -5.26 -14.88 -44.51
C GLN A 123 -4.70 -13.85 -45.52
N ASN A 124 -5.43 -12.75 -45.74
CA ASN A 124 -5.04 -11.65 -46.63
C ASN A 124 -4.05 -10.66 -45.99
N LYS A 125 -3.44 -10.99 -44.85
CA LYS A 125 -2.56 -10.13 -44.04
C LYS A 125 -3.20 -8.84 -43.51
N THR A 126 -4.52 -8.71 -43.61
CA THR A 126 -5.30 -7.65 -42.95
C THR A 126 -5.62 -8.03 -41.51
N TYR A 127 -5.90 -7.06 -40.64
CA TYR A 127 -6.23 -7.30 -39.24
C TYR A 127 -7.72 -7.08 -38.99
N SER A 128 -8.36 -8.04 -38.32
CA SER A 128 -9.64 -7.81 -37.61
C SER A 128 -9.35 -7.45 -36.17
N TYR A 129 -10.12 -6.51 -35.62
CA TYR A 129 -9.94 -6.01 -34.25
C TYR A 129 -11.11 -6.45 -33.37
N LEU A 130 -10.81 -6.66 -32.08
CA LEU A 130 -11.76 -7.09 -31.06
C LEU A 130 -12.87 -6.05 -30.83
N PHE A 131 -12.50 -4.77 -30.90
CA PHE A 131 -13.43 -3.66 -30.66
C PHE A 131 -13.73 -2.91 -31.96
N PRO A 132 -14.96 -2.39 -32.12
CA PRO A 132 -15.29 -1.45 -33.18
C PRO A 132 -14.38 -0.21 -33.13
N PHE A 133 -13.96 0.28 -34.30
CA PHE A 133 -13.04 1.42 -34.43
C PHE A 133 -13.52 2.71 -33.74
N ASN A 134 -14.83 2.90 -33.60
CA ASN A 134 -15.42 4.06 -32.94
C ASN A 134 -15.45 3.94 -31.40
N LYS A 135 -15.22 2.76 -30.83
CA LYS A 135 -15.29 2.51 -29.38
C LYS A 135 -13.90 2.47 -28.74
N TYR A 136 -12.99 1.69 -29.30
CA TYR A 136 -11.61 1.58 -28.79
C TYR A 136 -10.66 1.21 -29.91
N LYS A 137 -9.55 1.93 -30.01
CA LYS A 137 -8.53 1.66 -31.04
C LYS A 137 -7.14 1.97 -30.53
N ILE A 138 -6.22 1.08 -30.87
CA ILE A 138 -4.78 1.22 -30.68
C ILE A 138 -4.20 1.64 -32.03
N GLU A 139 -3.93 2.93 -32.22
CA GLU A 139 -3.51 3.52 -33.50
C GLU A 139 -2.43 4.59 -33.34
N ASN A 140 -1.94 5.13 -34.46
CA ASN A 140 -0.91 6.18 -34.52
C ASN A 140 0.38 5.80 -33.78
N ILE A 141 0.72 4.50 -33.81
CA ILE A 141 1.93 3.93 -33.24
C ILE A 141 2.95 3.73 -34.34
N ASP A 142 4.22 4.04 -34.06
CA ASP A 142 5.30 3.71 -34.99
C ASP A 142 5.27 2.22 -35.37
N LYS A 143 5.53 1.95 -36.65
CA LYS A 143 5.47 0.60 -37.23
C LYS A 143 6.27 -0.44 -36.45
N GLN A 144 7.39 -0.03 -35.84
CA GLN A 144 8.25 -0.89 -35.03
C GLN A 144 7.63 -1.31 -33.69
N TYR A 145 6.66 -0.56 -33.16
CA TYR A 145 5.95 -0.87 -31.92
C TYR A 145 4.54 -1.43 -32.15
N PHE A 146 3.99 -1.33 -33.35
CA PHE A 146 2.63 -1.78 -33.66
C PHE A 146 2.36 -3.24 -33.21
N VAL A 147 3.24 -4.18 -33.57
CA VAL A 147 3.12 -5.60 -33.19
C VAL A 147 3.15 -5.82 -31.68
N LYS A 148 3.80 -4.90 -30.94
CA LYS A 148 3.89 -4.91 -29.48
C LYS A 148 2.64 -4.40 -28.79
N PHE A 149 1.60 -4.00 -29.52
CA PHE A 149 0.28 -3.76 -28.94
C PHE A 149 -0.83 -4.54 -29.64
N THR A 150 -0.69 -4.88 -30.92
CA THR A 150 -1.78 -5.54 -31.67
C THR A 150 -2.06 -6.97 -31.24
N ASN A 151 -1.10 -7.61 -30.59
CA ASN A 151 -1.22 -8.97 -30.07
C ASN A 151 -1.62 -9.00 -28.58
N SER A 152 -2.07 -7.86 -28.03
CA SER A 152 -2.49 -7.77 -26.64
C SER A 152 -3.61 -8.76 -26.31
N THR A 153 -3.51 -9.38 -25.14
CA THR A 153 -4.50 -10.32 -24.62
C THR A 153 -5.51 -9.62 -23.72
N PHE A 154 -6.76 -10.09 -23.83
CA PHE A 154 -7.91 -9.66 -23.06
C PHE A 154 -8.59 -10.89 -22.48
N THR A 155 -9.24 -10.72 -21.34
CA THR A 155 -10.00 -11.78 -20.67
C THR A 155 -11.48 -11.45 -20.79
N LYS A 156 -12.26 -12.37 -21.38
CA LYS A 156 -13.72 -12.29 -21.38
C LYS A 156 -14.26 -13.21 -20.30
N ILE A 157 -15.22 -12.71 -19.53
CA ILE A 157 -15.94 -13.48 -18.52
C ILE A 157 -17.43 -13.17 -18.71
N SER A 158 -18.26 -14.22 -18.74
CA SER A 158 -19.67 -14.11 -19.10
C SER A 158 -20.56 -14.53 -17.94
N HIS A 159 -21.65 -13.81 -17.73
CA HIS A 159 -22.74 -14.21 -16.82
C HIS A 159 -24.05 -13.58 -17.26
N ASP A 160 -25.15 -14.34 -17.23
CA ASP A 160 -26.51 -13.87 -17.57
C ASP A 160 -26.60 -13.06 -18.88
N ASN A 161 -26.00 -13.58 -19.95
CA ASN A 161 -25.90 -12.95 -21.28
C ASN A 161 -25.11 -11.63 -21.35
N ILE A 162 -24.39 -11.27 -20.28
CA ILE A 162 -23.48 -10.14 -20.24
C ILE A 162 -22.04 -10.65 -20.34
N ASP A 163 -21.30 -10.13 -21.31
CA ASP A 163 -19.87 -10.35 -21.50
C ASP A 163 -19.09 -9.17 -20.92
N VAL A 164 -18.19 -9.42 -19.97
CA VAL A 164 -17.23 -8.42 -19.48
C VAL A 164 -15.85 -8.73 -20.04
N ILE A 165 -15.29 -7.81 -20.81
CA ILE A 165 -13.95 -7.90 -21.39
C ILE A 165 -13.01 -7.01 -20.60
N ILE A 166 -11.86 -7.54 -20.18
CA ILE A 166 -10.88 -6.86 -19.32
C ILE A 166 -9.49 -7.01 -19.95
N PRO A 167 -8.64 -5.97 -20.03
CA PRO A 167 -7.24 -6.14 -20.42
C PRO A 167 -6.56 -7.16 -19.48
N SER A 168 -5.87 -8.17 -20.03
CA SER A 168 -5.35 -9.27 -19.20
C SER A 168 -4.40 -8.81 -18.10
N MET A 169 -3.56 -7.82 -18.37
CA MET A 169 -2.64 -7.26 -17.38
C MET A 169 -3.33 -6.34 -16.36
N GLU A 170 -4.49 -5.75 -16.69
CA GLU A 170 -5.33 -5.05 -15.72
C GLU A 170 -5.99 -6.05 -14.76
N LEU A 171 -6.53 -7.15 -15.29
CA LEU A 171 -7.07 -8.25 -14.48
C LEU A 171 -5.99 -8.81 -13.54
N PHE A 172 -4.79 -9.03 -14.05
CA PHE A 172 -3.67 -9.57 -13.29
C PHE A 172 -3.27 -8.64 -12.15
N THR A 173 -3.01 -7.37 -12.44
CA THR A 173 -2.54 -6.40 -11.44
C THR A 173 -3.61 -6.07 -10.40
N SER A 174 -4.88 -6.13 -10.79
CA SER A 174 -5.99 -5.80 -9.90
C SER A 174 -6.41 -6.95 -8.99
N THR A 175 -6.39 -8.20 -9.48
CA THR A 175 -6.98 -9.33 -8.73
C THR A 175 -5.95 -10.27 -8.13
N TYR A 176 -4.72 -10.33 -8.65
CA TYR A 176 -3.71 -11.28 -8.15
C TYR A 176 -2.86 -10.61 -7.07
N ALA A 177 -3.13 -10.95 -5.80
CA ALA A 177 -2.37 -10.45 -4.64
C ALA A 177 -2.02 -8.94 -4.72
N PRO A 178 -3.00 -8.03 -4.97
CA PRO A 178 -2.73 -6.61 -5.29
C PRO A 178 -1.82 -5.91 -4.27
N HIS A 179 -1.84 -6.35 -3.01
CA HIS A 179 -1.01 -5.83 -1.92
C HIS A 179 0.39 -6.46 -1.81
N GLU A 180 0.75 -7.45 -2.63
CA GLU A 180 2.08 -8.09 -2.64
C GLU A 180 2.49 -8.50 -4.06
N GLN A 181 2.96 -7.52 -4.79
CA GLN A 181 3.37 -7.66 -6.18
C GLN A 181 4.50 -8.68 -6.41
N GLN A 182 5.29 -9.00 -5.39
CA GLN A 182 6.34 -10.00 -5.51
C GLN A 182 5.80 -11.38 -5.88
N ILE A 183 4.61 -11.73 -5.38
CA ILE A 183 3.92 -12.96 -5.78
C ILE A 183 3.57 -12.86 -7.28
N ARG A 184 3.00 -11.74 -7.74
CA ARG A 184 2.64 -11.52 -9.14
C ARG A 184 3.82 -11.68 -10.10
N TYR A 185 4.88 -10.90 -9.94
CA TYR A 185 5.96 -10.97 -10.93
C TYR A 185 6.70 -12.30 -10.90
N LYS A 186 6.75 -13.01 -9.75
CA LYS A 186 7.31 -14.37 -9.68
C LYS A 186 6.49 -15.36 -10.50
N LEU A 187 5.15 -15.25 -10.52
CA LEU A 187 4.29 -16.07 -11.40
C LEU A 187 4.56 -15.86 -12.90
N ILE A 188 5.13 -14.72 -13.28
CA ILE A 188 5.56 -14.44 -14.67
C ILE A 188 6.98 -14.96 -14.94
N GLN A 189 7.83 -15.05 -13.93
CA GLN A 189 9.24 -15.42 -14.06
C GLN A 189 9.50 -16.93 -13.86
N LYS A 190 8.89 -17.51 -12.83
CA LYS A 190 9.11 -18.88 -12.36
C LYS A 190 7.90 -19.77 -12.63
N SER A 191 8.06 -21.08 -12.44
CA SER A 191 6.90 -21.98 -12.41
C SER A 191 6.01 -21.67 -11.21
N LEU A 192 4.76 -22.14 -11.24
CA LEU A 192 3.86 -22.00 -10.10
C LEU A 192 4.43 -22.68 -8.85
N SER A 193 4.98 -23.89 -8.98
CA SER A 193 5.57 -24.63 -7.87
C SER A 193 6.74 -23.86 -7.22
N ASP A 194 7.71 -23.40 -8.01
CA ASP A 194 8.85 -22.64 -7.49
C ASP A 194 8.40 -21.31 -6.86
N THR A 195 7.29 -20.74 -7.32
CA THR A 195 6.73 -19.53 -6.72
C THR A 195 6.11 -19.83 -5.36
N LEU A 196 5.38 -20.95 -5.24
CA LEU A 196 4.73 -21.36 -3.99
C LEU A 196 5.74 -21.77 -2.92
N ASP A 197 6.84 -22.43 -3.30
CA ASP A 197 7.90 -22.85 -2.37
C ASP A 197 8.52 -21.66 -1.61
N ASP A 198 8.54 -20.47 -2.22
CA ASP A 198 9.03 -19.24 -1.58
C ASP A 198 8.08 -18.73 -0.47
N TYR A 199 6.81 -19.16 -0.41
CA TYR A 199 5.77 -18.59 0.47
C TYR A 199 4.98 -19.60 1.32
N VAL A 200 4.90 -20.87 0.90
CA VAL A 200 4.04 -21.89 1.51
C VAL A 200 4.92 -23.01 2.09
N LYS A 201 4.85 -23.22 3.41
CA LYS A 201 5.55 -24.32 4.08
C LYS A 201 4.85 -25.65 3.88
N SER A 202 3.53 -25.64 4.06
CA SER A 202 2.69 -26.82 3.92
C SER A 202 1.27 -26.41 3.54
N SER A 203 0.59 -27.28 2.80
CA SER A 203 -0.81 -27.09 2.44
C SER A 203 -1.48 -28.44 2.23
N ILE A 204 -2.70 -28.60 2.75
CA ILE A 204 -3.51 -29.81 2.56
C ILE A 204 -4.99 -29.43 2.45
N GLU A 205 -5.71 -30.12 1.59
CA GLU A 205 -7.17 -30.10 1.59
C GLU A 205 -7.68 -31.17 2.56
N ASP A 206 -8.48 -30.77 3.54
CA ASP A 206 -9.11 -31.68 4.50
C ASP A 206 -10.57 -31.29 4.70
N SER A 207 -11.47 -32.25 4.49
CA SER A 207 -12.89 -32.13 4.81
C SER A 207 -13.58 -30.88 4.24
N GLY A 208 -13.25 -30.51 2.99
CA GLY A 208 -13.80 -29.32 2.34
C GLY A 208 -13.22 -27.99 2.85
N LYS A 209 -12.03 -28.03 3.47
CA LYS A 209 -11.28 -26.85 3.91
C LYS A 209 -9.87 -26.87 3.34
N TYR A 210 -9.34 -25.68 3.09
CA TYR A 210 -7.95 -25.48 2.69
C TYR A 210 -7.12 -25.13 3.91
N ILE A 211 -6.31 -26.08 4.37
CA ILE A 211 -5.39 -25.88 5.48
C ILE A 211 -4.04 -25.47 4.90
N ILE A 212 -3.52 -24.33 5.35
CA ILE A 212 -2.26 -23.77 4.85
C ILE A 212 -1.38 -23.26 5.98
N GLU A 213 -0.08 -23.46 5.83
CA GLU A 213 0.97 -22.90 6.67
C GLU A 213 1.93 -22.08 5.80
N LEU A 214 2.17 -20.83 6.18
CA LEU A 214 2.99 -19.90 5.41
C LEU A 214 4.40 -19.76 5.99
N VAL A 215 5.33 -19.37 5.12
CA VAL A 215 6.72 -19.07 5.51
C VAL A 215 6.74 -17.86 6.45
N GLU A 216 5.95 -16.84 6.13
CA GLU A 216 5.79 -15.56 6.84
C GLU A 216 4.31 -15.17 6.92
N ASP A 217 3.94 -14.31 7.86
CA ASP A 217 2.58 -13.79 7.93
C ASP A 217 2.24 -12.91 6.70
N LYS A 218 1.06 -13.13 6.14
CA LYS A 218 0.54 -12.38 5.00
C LYS A 218 -0.82 -11.75 5.31
N VAL A 219 -1.22 -10.75 4.53
CA VAL A 219 -2.57 -10.18 4.58
C VAL A 219 -3.60 -11.19 4.07
N ASP A 220 -4.84 -11.08 4.55
CA ASP A 220 -5.92 -12.04 4.29
C ASP A 220 -6.14 -12.31 2.79
N SER A 221 -6.09 -11.29 1.93
CA SER A 221 -6.20 -11.46 0.48
C SER A 221 -5.11 -12.36 -0.12
N ASN A 222 -3.90 -12.27 0.40
CA ASN A 222 -2.75 -13.06 -0.08
C ASN A 222 -2.79 -14.46 0.51
N ILE A 223 -3.27 -14.62 1.74
CA ILE A 223 -3.53 -15.94 2.34
C ILE A 223 -4.54 -16.71 1.46
N VAL A 224 -5.64 -16.06 1.08
CA VAL A 224 -6.66 -16.67 0.21
C VAL A 224 -6.06 -17.03 -1.15
N PHE A 225 -5.34 -16.09 -1.77
CA PHE A 225 -4.67 -16.36 -3.04
C PHE A 225 -3.73 -17.58 -2.96
N LEU A 226 -2.84 -17.61 -1.96
CA LEU A 226 -1.87 -18.70 -1.78
C LEU A 226 -2.55 -20.03 -1.47
N ALA A 227 -3.62 -20.06 -0.68
CA ALA A 227 -4.38 -21.28 -0.40
C ALA A 227 -4.97 -21.89 -1.68
N TYR A 228 -5.65 -21.07 -2.49
CA TYR A 228 -6.23 -21.53 -3.75
C TYR A 228 -5.15 -21.88 -4.79
N ALA A 229 -4.07 -21.09 -4.86
CA ALA A 229 -2.92 -21.38 -5.71
C ALA A 229 -2.23 -22.70 -5.34
N SER A 230 -2.25 -23.09 -4.06
CA SER A 230 -1.68 -24.36 -3.60
C SER A 230 -2.61 -25.55 -3.81
N LEU A 231 -3.90 -25.42 -3.55
CA LEU A 231 -4.80 -26.57 -3.40
C LEU A 231 -5.87 -26.68 -4.49
N ASN A 232 -6.34 -25.58 -5.07
CA ASN A 232 -7.42 -25.65 -6.04
C ASN A 232 -6.90 -25.98 -7.45
N GLN A 233 -7.38 -27.08 -8.03
CA GLN A 233 -6.92 -27.55 -9.35
C GLN A 233 -7.19 -26.54 -10.48
N ILE A 234 -8.36 -25.92 -10.51
CA ILE A 234 -8.74 -24.95 -11.55
C ILE A 234 -7.84 -23.72 -11.44
N THR A 235 -7.66 -23.20 -10.22
CA THR A 235 -6.74 -22.09 -9.94
C THR A 235 -5.33 -22.44 -10.42
N ARG A 236 -4.78 -23.58 -10.00
CA ARG A 236 -3.42 -24.03 -10.39
C ARG A 236 -3.24 -24.10 -11.89
N GLN A 237 -4.21 -24.65 -12.61
CA GLN A 237 -4.18 -24.72 -14.08
C GLN A 237 -4.15 -23.33 -14.72
N ARG A 238 -4.98 -22.40 -14.24
CA ARG A 238 -5.03 -21.02 -14.76
C ARG A 238 -3.73 -20.24 -14.45
N LEU A 239 -3.20 -20.36 -13.24
CA LEU A 239 -1.92 -19.75 -12.85
C LEU A 239 -0.74 -20.30 -13.68
N SER A 240 -0.71 -21.61 -13.93
CA SER A 240 0.36 -22.23 -14.72
C SER A 240 0.36 -21.75 -16.18
N LYS A 241 -0.83 -21.48 -16.75
CA LYS A 241 -0.96 -20.91 -18.10
C LYS A 241 -0.33 -19.51 -18.23
N THR A 242 -0.31 -18.72 -17.16
CA THR A 242 0.32 -17.39 -17.16
C THR A 242 1.79 -17.49 -17.54
N ARG A 243 2.57 -18.32 -16.86
CA ARG A 243 3.99 -18.53 -17.19
C ARG A 243 4.18 -19.23 -18.53
N ALA A 244 3.41 -20.28 -18.80
CA ALA A 244 3.54 -21.10 -20.01
C ALA A 244 3.28 -20.30 -21.29
N SER A 245 2.34 -19.34 -21.26
CA SER A 245 2.07 -18.44 -22.40
C SER A 245 3.27 -17.56 -22.79
N LEU A 246 4.28 -17.48 -21.91
CA LEU A 246 5.51 -16.73 -22.12
C LEU A 246 6.73 -17.64 -22.44
N GLU A 247 6.61 -18.96 -22.31
CA GLU A 247 7.67 -19.93 -22.61
C GLU A 247 7.96 -20.04 -24.13
N ASN A 248 9.20 -20.39 -24.50
CA ASN A 248 9.81 -20.29 -25.84
C ASN A 248 10.27 -18.87 -26.27
N GLY A 249 11.01 -18.18 -25.40
CA GLY A 249 11.63 -16.87 -25.67
C GLY A 249 10.66 -15.68 -25.54
N MET A 250 10.87 -14.82 -24.55
CA MET A 250 10.09 -13.59 -24.35
C MET A 250 10.46 -12.49 -25.36
N VAL A 251 10.16 -12.70 -26.64
CA VAL A 251 10.17 -11.64 -27.66
C VAL A 251 8.72 -11.30 -27.99
N ASP A 252 8.28 -10.14 -27.54
CA ASP A 252 6.96 -9.55 -27.84
C ASP A 252 5.75 -10.44 -27.49
N LYS A 253 5.76 -11.05 -26.30
CA LYS A 253 4.68 -11.93 -25.80
C LYS A 253 3.74 -11.23 -24.81
N TYR A 254 2.57 -11.81 -24.64
CA TYR A 254 1.52 -11.31 -23.76
C TYR A 254 1.04 -12.46 -22.89
N PRO A 255 0.97 -12.28 -21.58
CA PRO A 255 0.52 -13.34 -20.71
C PRO A 255 -0.96 -13.61 -20.94
N VAL A 256 -1.31 -14.89 -20.98
CA VAL A 256 -2.71 -15.31 -20.83
C VAL A 256 -3.05 -15.24 -19.36
N ILE A 257 -3.98 -14.35 -19.02
CA ILE A 257 -4.48 -14.16 -17.66
C ILE A 257 -5.96 -14.53 -17.66
N LEU A 258 -6.33 -15.48 -16.82
CA LEU A 258 -7.73 -15.83 -16.52
C LEU A 258 -7.97 -15.55 -15.04
N PRO A 259 -9.21 -15.42 -14.54
CA PRO A 259 -9.45 -15.27 -13.11
C PRO A 259 -8.89 -16.45 -12.33
N TYR A 260 -8.16 -16.21 -11.22
CA TYR A 260 -7.69 -17.31 -10.38
C TYR A 260 -8.83 -17.96 -9.58
N HIS A 261 -9.94 -17.22 -9.40
CA HIS A 261 -11.19 -17.67 -8.78
C HIS A 261 -11.79 -18.87 -9.52
N PRO A 262 -12.07 -20.01 -8.89
CA PRO A 262 -12.52 -21.20 -9.61
C PRO A 262 -13.90 -21.08 -10.25
N THR A 263 -14.87 -20.52 -9.52
CA THR A 263 -16.30 -20.51 -9.89
C THR A 263 -16.78 -19.11 -10.23
N SER A 264 -16.68 -18.15 -9.29
CA SER A 264 -17.26 -16.82 -9.44
C SER A 264 -16.28 -15.71 -9.11
N LEU A 265 -16.49 -14.55 -9.72
CA LEU A 265 -15.74 -13.33 -9.47
C LEU A 265 -16.68 -12.14 -9.53
N SER A 266 -16.77 -11.39 -8.44
CA SER A 266 -17.45 -10.10 -8.42
C SER A 266 -16.41 -8.99 -8.61
N ILE A 267 -16.66 -8.07 -9.51
CA ILE A 267 -15.80 -6.91 -9.77
C ILE A 267 -16.61 -5.64 -9.86
N GLN A 268 -16.03 -4.55 -9.40
CA GLN A 268 -16.54 -3.20 -9.58
C GLN A 268 -15.46 -2.35 -10.21
N GLY A 269 -15.79 -1.66 -11.28
CA GLY A 269 -14.77 -0.97 -12.07
C GLY A 269 -15.34 0.01 -13.07
N ASP A 270 -14.45 0.57 -13.88
CA ASP A 270 -14.78 1.58 -14.85
C ASP A 270 -14.54 1.12 -16.27
N GLY A 271 -15.32 1.64 -17.22
CA GLY A 271 -15.28 1.19 -18.60
C GLY A 271 -16.39 1.79 -19.43
N PHE A 272 -16.76 1.10 -20.50
CA PHE A 272 -17.89 1.49 -21.34
C PHE A 272 -18.53 0.29 -22.02
N TRP A 273 -19.79 0.46 -22.41
CA TRP A 273 -20.53 -0.52 -23.20
C TRP A 273 -20.10 -0.46 -24.67
N ILE A 274 -19.65 -1.60 -25.19
CA ILE A 274 -19.38 -1.79 -26.63
C ILE A 274 -20.70 -1.91 -27.38
N ASN A 275 -21.61 -2.70 -26.82
CA ASN A 275 -22.99 -2.94 -27.25
C ASN A 275 -23.85 -3.22 -26.00
N GLU A 276 -25.12 -3.60 -26.16
CA GLU A 276 -26.06 -3.83 -25.04
C GLU A 276 -25.63 -4.96 -24.07
N ASN A 277 -24.84 -5.92 -24.54
CA ASN A 277 -24.49 -7.13 -23.81
C ASN A 277 -22.99 -7.25 -23.52
N THR A 278 -22.15 -6.33 -23.97
CA THR A 278 -20.70 -6.41 -23.80
C THR A 278 -20.15 -5.13 -23.17
N PHE A 279 -19.61 -5.26 -21.95
CA PHE A 279 -18.93 -4.20 -21.25
C PHE A 279 -17.41 -4.35 -21.35
N PHE A 280 -16.72 -3.30 -21.79
CA PHE A 280 -15.28 -3.25 -21.76
C PHE A 280 -14.81 -2.55 -20.48
N MET A 281 -14.30 -3.33 -19.54
CA MET A 281 -13.78 -2.81 -18.27
C MET A 281 -12.31 -2.44 -18.40
N LEU A 282 -12.05 -1.14 -18.37
CA LEU A 282 -10.71 -0.57 -18.46
C LEU A 282 -9.96 -0.63 -17.13
N ARG A 283 -10.67 -0.55 -16.01
CA ARG A 283 -10.09 -0.61 -14.66
C ARG A 283 -10.98 -1.38 -13.71
N ILE A 284 -10.37 -2.18 -12.84
CA ILE A 284 -11.06 -2.83 -11.71
C ILE A 284 -10.76 -2.05 -10.43
N ASN A 285 -11.74 -1.39 -9.82
CA ASN A 285 -11.53 -0.63 -8.58
C ASN A 285 -11.70 -1.51 -7.34
N LYS A 286 -12.62 -2.48 -7.40
CA LYS A 286 -12.83 -3.47 -6.33
C LYS A 286 -13.04 -4.87 -6.89
N TYR A 287 -12.68 -5.89 -6.12
CA TYR A 287 -12.93 -7.29 -6.47
C TYR A 287 -13.28 -8.14 -5.23
N SER A 288 -13.96 -9.27 -5.44
CA SER A 288 -14.19 -10.26 -4.38
C SER A 288 -13.04 -11.26 -4.30
N LEU A 289 -12.86 -11.90 -3.13
CA LEU A 289 -12.03 -13.09 -3.00
C LEU A 289 -12.89 -14.34 -3.23
N PRO A 290 -12.29 -15.47 -3.68
CA PRO A 290 -13.04 -16.72 -3.77
C PRO A 290 -13.49 -17.18 -2.38
N ASP A 291 -14.69 -17.76 -2.33
CA ASP A 291 -15.38 -18.16 -1.11
C ASP A 291 -15.85 -19.63 -1.15
N ASP A 292 -15.46 -20.38 -2.19
CA ASP A 292 -15.78 -21.80 -2.38
C ASP A 292 -15.36 -22.69 -1.20
N TYR A 293 -14.24 -22.37 -0.54
CA TYR A 293 -13.65 -23.14 0.54
C TYR A 293 -13.31 -22.25 1.74
N GLU A 294 -13.54 -22.77 2.95
CA GLU A 294 -12.99 -22.16 4.17
C GLU A 294 -11.48 -22.40 4.22
N ILE A 295 -10.72 -21.37 4.58
CA ILE A 295 -9.27 -21.46 4.75
C ILE A 295 -8.92 -21.53 6.23
N VAL A 296 -8.10 -22.50 6.61
CA VAL A 296 -7.55 -22.66 7.96
C VAL A 296 -6.06 -22.31 7.91
N LEU A 297 -5.69 -21.16 8.44
CA LEU A 297 -4.29 -20.75 8.57
C LEU A 297 -3.66 -21.36 9.83
N ILE A 298 -2.65 -22.20 9.65
CA ILE A 298 -1.81 -22.68 10.75
C ILE A 298 -0.73 -21.63 11.03
N LYS A 299 -0.65 -21.21 12.30
CA LYS A 299 0.44 -20.40 12.82
C LYS A 299 1.22 -21.19 13.85
N GLU A 300 2.54 -21.23 13.74
CA GLU A 300 3.40 -21.72 14.81
C GLU A 300 3.79 -20.54 15.71
N GLU A 301 3.41 -20.61 16.99
CA GLU A 301 3.91 -19.69 18.02
C GLU A 301 4.94 -20.41 18.90
N LEU A 302 6.05 -19.74 19.17
CA LEU A 302 7.10 -20.26 20.05
C LEU A 302 6.85 -19.77 21.47
N ASP A 303 6.68 -20.70 22.41
CA ASP A 303 6.63 -20.40 23.83
C ASP A 303 7.98 -20.75 24.48
N ILE A 304 8.57 -19.80 25.19
CA ILE A 304 9.91 -19.92 25.79
C ILE A 304 9.73 -20.01 27.30
N GLU A 305 10.09 -21.16 27.89
CA GLU A 305 10.14 -21.29 29.35
C GLU A 305 11.24 -20.39 29.92
N GLU A 306 10.85 -19.35 30.66
CA GLU A 306 11.79 -18.40 31.30
C GLU A 306 12.66 -19.11 32.35
N SER A 307 13.97 -19.24 32.07
CA SER A 307 14.95 -19.56 33.09
C SER A 307 15.19 -18.33 33.97
N LYS A 308 14.88 -18.46 35.27
CA LYS A 308 15.22 -17.45 36.27
C LYS A 308 16.74 -17.34 36.41
N LYS A 309 17.36 -16.28 35.87
CA LYS A 309 18.37 -15.42 36.55
C LYS A 309 18.96 -14.31 35.68
N GLU A 310 19.60 -13.38 36.40
CA GLU A 310 19.89 -11.97 36.13
C GLU A 310 20.95 -11.65 35.06
N ASN A 311 20.84 -10.40 34.57
CA ASN A 311 21.91 -9.57 34.03
C ASN A 311 22.79 -10.17 32.95
N ASP A 312 22.37 -10.06 31.69
CA ASP A 312 23.32 -9.67 30.66
C ASP A 312 22.72 -8.82 29.54
N LYS A 313 23.41 -7.73 29.22
CA LYS A 313 23.02 -6.72 28.24
C LYS A 313 23.26 -7.21 26.82
N ASN A 314 22.47 -8.17 26.35
CA ASN A 314 22.41 -8.45 24.92
C ASN A 314 21.40 -7.51 24.25
N LYS A 315 21.92 -6.39 23.72
CA LYS A 315 21.18 -5.50 22.83
C LYS A 315 20.85 -6.25 21.54
N SER A 316 19.63 -6.77 21.48
CA SER A 316 18.93 -7.06 20.22
C SER A 316 18.82 -5.76 19.43
N TYR A 317 19.45 -5.70 18.25
CA TYR A 317 19.28 -4.59 17.32
C TYR A 317 18.09 -4.90 16.41
N GLY A 318 16.89 -4.51 16.84
CA GLY A 318 15.73 -4.41 15.96
C GLY A 318 15.89 -3.20 15.04
N GLN A 319 15.94 -3.42 13.73
CA GLN A 319 15.88 -2.33 12.77
C GLN A 319 14.42 -1.89 12.63
N ILE A 320 14.14 -0.63 12.97
CA ILE A 320 12.84 0.00 12.75
C ILE A 320 12.56 0.00 11.23
N PRO A 321 11.40 -0.50 10.76
CA PRO A 321 11.04 -0.45 9.35
C PRO A 321 11.05 1.00 8.86
N ARG A 322 11.72 1.25 7.73
CA ARG A 322 11.82 2.59 7.13
C ARG A 322 10.46 2.97 6.51
N ASN A 323 9.71 3.87 7.14
CA ASN A 323 8.70 4.64 6.42
C ASN A 323 9.42 5.72 5.60
N LEU A 324 9.45 5.56 4.29
CA LEU A 324 9.82 6.63 3.38
C LEU A 324 8.56 7.24 2.80
N ASP A 325 8.31 8.51 3.12
CA ASP A 325 7.45 9.36 2.30
C ASP A 325 8.23 9.74 1.03
N ASP A 326 8.43 8.76 0.16
CA ASP A 326 9.27 8.82 -1.05
C ASP A 326 8.49 9.14 -2.33
N TYR A 327 7.30 9.73 -2.22
CA TYR A 327 6.48 10.09 -3.40
C TYR A 327 7.12 11.14 -4.31
N GLN A 328 8.30 11.68 -3.96
CA GLN A 328 9.10 12.55 -4.83
C GLN A 328 10.17 11.78 -5.62
N LEU A 329 10.58 10.60 -5.17
CA LEU A 329 11.55 9.78 -5.89
C LEU A 329 10.84 9.04 -7.03
N PRO A 330 11.37 9.11 -8.26
CA PRO A 330 10.73 8.46 -9.38
C PRO A 330 10.88 6.93 -9.26
N ALA A 331 9.84 6.18 -9.61
CA ALA A 331 9.93 4.76 -9.81
C ALA A 331 10.75 4.47 -11.07
N THR A 332 11.77 3.61 -10.95
CA THR A 332 12.69 3.25 -12.04
C THR A 332 12.62 1.76 -12.37
N ASN A 333 13.15 1.37 -13.52
CA ASN A 333 13.27 -0.06 -13.90
C ASN A 333 14.55 -0.71 -13.33
N GLU A 334 15.51 0.11 -12.89
CA GLU A 334 16.83 -0.33 -12.42
C GLU A 334 16.77 -0.92 -11.00
N HIS A 335 15.72 -0.58 -10.26
CA HIS A 335 15.49 -1.05 -8.91
C HIS A 335 14.08 -1.62 -8.82
N ASN A 336 13.94 -2.73 -8.09
CA ASN A 336 12.62 -3.25 -7.78
C ASN A 336 12.03 -2.30 -6.71
N PRO A 337 10.95 -1.56 -7.01
CA PRO A 337 10.40 -0.56 -6.10
C PRO A 337 9.90 -1.17 -4.78
N HIS A 338 9.82 -2.51 -4.69
CA HIS A 338 9.35 -3.25 -3.53
C HIS A 338 10.43 -4.11 -2.85
N ARG A 339 11.70 -4.03 -3.28
CA ARG A 339 12.81 -4.86 -2.75
C ARG A 339 13.95 -4.05 -2.13
N ARG A 340 13.90 -2.71 -2.18
CA ARG A 340 14.98 -1.86 -1.65
C ARG A 340 14.60 -1.15 -0.35
N ASN A 341 15.56 -1.17 0.56
CA ASN A 341 15.60 -0.33 1.75
C ASN A 341 15.74 1.13 1.30
N GLY A 342 14.70 1.96 1.41
CA GLY A 342 14.81 3.37 0.99
C GLY A 342 14.05 3.79 -0.27
N TYR A 343 13.12 2.99 -0.80
CA TYR A 343 12.24 3.37 -1.91
C TYR A 343 10.80 2.91 -1.64
N LEU A 344 9.83 3.74 -2.03
CA LEU A 344 8.39 3.56 -1.82
C LEU A 344 7.88 2.20 -2.38
N SER A 345 7.31 1.35 -1.53
CA SER A 345 6.44 0.27 -2.02
C SER A 345 5.23 0.90 -2.69
N LEU A 346 5.07 0.69 -4.00
CA LEU A 346 3.83 1.05 -4.68
C LEU A 346 2.69 0.27 -4.01
N ILE A 347 1.62 0.97 -3.64
CA ILE A 347 0.44 0.35 -3.05
C ILE A 347 -0.61 0.35 -4.15
N SER A 348 -1.16 -0.83 -4.45
CA SER A 348 -2.28 -0.95 -5.38
C SER A 348 -3.46 -0.12 -4.91
N GLU A 349 -4.13 0.53 -5.86
CA GLU A 349 -5.35 1.31 -5.64
C GLU A 349 -6.62 0.44 -5.71
N VAL A 350 -6.46 -0.88 -5.76
CA VAL A 350 -7.56 -1.83 -5.84
C VAL A 350 -7.91 -2.34 -4.45
N ASP A 351 -9.17 -2.17 -4.08
CA ASP A 351 -9.71 -2.60 -2.79
C ASP A 351 -10.49 -3.92 -2.91
N LEU A 352 -10.81 -4.52 -1.78
CA LEU A 352 -11.78 -5.62 -1.73
C LEU A 352 -13.21 -5.07 -1.76
N LEU A 353 -14.12 -5.85 -2.34
CA LEU A 353 -15.55 -5.60 -2.21
C LEU A 353 -16.00 -5.72 -0.75
N ASP A 354 -16.89 -4.83 -0.33
CA ASP A 354 -17.32 -4.71 1.07
C ASP A 354 -18.18 -5.91 1.52
N ASP A 355 -18.82 -6.62 0.58
CA ASP A 355 -19.59 -7.85 0.81
C ASP A 355 -18.68 -9.09 0.92
N VAL A 356 -17.81 -9.07 1.92
CA VAL A 356 -16.86 -10.16 2.22
C VAL A 356 -17.59 -11.47 2.52
N LYS A 357 -17.42 -12.47 1.64
CA LYS A 357 -17.94 -13.83 1.82
C LYS A 357 -16.89 -14.87 2.22
N TYR A 358 -15.62 -14.61 1.94
CA TYR A 358 -14.52 -15.53 2.25
C TYR A 358 -14.36 -15.73 3.77
N LYS A 359 -13.87 -16.90 4.18
CA LYS A 359 -13.69 -17.27 5.59
C LYS A 359 -12.27 -17.76 5.85
N ILE A 360 -11.59 -17.12 6.81
CA ILE A 360 -10.29 -17.54 7.32
C ILE A 360 -10.41 -17.84 8.81
N SER A 361 -10.18 -19.09 9.19
CA SER A 361 -9.98 -19.50 10.58
C SER A 361 -8.48 -19.61 10.88
N LYS A 362 -8.05 -19.25 12.10
CA LYS A 362 -6.65 -19.28 12.52
C LYS A 362 -6.45 -20.34 13.59
N LYS A 363 -5.54 -21.27 13.37
CA LYS A 363 -5.14 -22.31 14.33
C LYS A 363 -3.71 -22.05 14.77
N VAL A 364 -3.53 -21.75 16.05
CA VAL A 364 -2.21 -21.53 16.65
C VAL A 364 -1.71 -22.84 17.24
N ASN A 365 -0.58 -23.32 16.74
CA ASN A 365 0.18 -24.42 17.30
C ASN A 365 1.32 -23.83 18.15
N ILE A 366 1.30 -24.09 19.45
CA ILE A 366 2.36 -23.64 20.36
C ILE A 366 3.46 -24.71 20.40
N LYS A 367 4.69 -24.34 20.03
CA LYS A 367 5.89 -25.15 20.27
C LYS A 367 6.62 -24.59 21.47
N THR A 368 6.63 -25.32 22.58
CA THR A 368 7.43 -25.00 23.77
C THR A 368 8.86 -25.45 23.55
N ILE A 369 9.81 -24.52 23.59
CA ILE A 369 11.24 -24.83 23.47
C ILE A 369 11.91 -24.60 24.83
N LYS A 370 12.54 -25.64 25.38
CA LYS A 370 13.45 -25.48 26.53
C LYS A 370 14.70 -24.74 26.05
N ALA A 371 15.12 -23.71 26.78
CA ALA A 371 16.34 -22.98 26.47
C ALA A 371 17.57 -23.90 26.58
N GLU A 372 17.97 -24.55 25.49
CA GLU A 372 19.30 -25.14 25.38
C GLU A 372 20.29 -24.02 25.06
N GLU A 373 21.26 -23.83 25.95
CA GLU A 373 22.47 -23.02 25.73
C GLU A 373 23.28 -23.64 24.58
N LYS A 374 22.90 -23.33 23.33
CA LYS A 374 23.78 -23.53 22.18
C LYS A 374 24.37 -22.18 21.78
N ASN A 375 25.49 -21.86 22.41
CA ASN A 375 26.48 -20.93 21.89
C ASN A 375 26.97 -21.47 20.53
N ARG A 376 26.32 -21.06 19.44
CA ARG A 376 26.95 -21.07 18.11
C ARG A 376 27.67 -19.74 17.96
N GLU A 377 29.00 -19.78 18.11
CA GLU A 377 29.88 -18.72 17.63
C GLU A 377 29.51 -18.40 16.18
N ILE A 378 29.16 -17.14 15.92
CA ILE A 378 29.02 -16.63 14.57
C ILE A 378 30.45 -16.42 14.05
N GLN A 379 30.82 -17.19 13.03
CA GLN A 379 32.06 -16.96 12.27
C GLN A 379 32.04 -15.54 11.68
N ASN A 380 33.11 -14.78 11.96
CA ASN A 380 33.50 -13.47 11.43
C ASN A 380 32.43 -12.66 10.67
N THR A 381 31.93 -11.62 11.33
CA THR A 381 31.04 -10.59 10.74
C THR A 381 31.80 -9.47 10.02
N ASP A 382 33.14 -9.51 9.99
CA ASP A 382 33.99 -8.46 9.43
C ASP A 382 33.90 -8.33 7.90
N ASP A 383 33.41 -9.35 7.21
CA ASP A 383 33.18 -9.34 5.76
C ASP A 383 31.72 -9.04 5.35
N ILE A 384 30.84 -8.70 6.30
CA ILE A 384 29.44 -8.37 6.02
C ILE A 384 29.28 -6.86 5.82
N GLU A 385 29.01 -6.45 4.58
CA GLU A 385 28.84 -5.05 4.17
C GLU A 385 27.36 -4.61 4.16
N ASN A 386 26.39 -5.53 4.08
CA ASN A 386 24.95 -5.25 3.99
C ASN A 386 24.07 -6.26 4.78
N VAL A 387 22.80 -5.91 5.07
CA VAL A 387 21.82 -6.81 5.73
C VAL A 387 20.48 -6.76 4.95
N SER A 388 19.87 -7.92 4.66
CA SER A 388 18.70 -8.04 3.78
C SER A 388 17.60 -8.95 4.37
N SER A 389 16.34 -8.57 4.16
CA SER A 389 15.13 -9.39 4.44
C SER A 389 14.65 -10.18 3.21
N GLY A 390 15.34 -10.09 2.07
CA GLY A 390 15.04 -10.87 0.88
C GLY A 390 15.81 -12.19 0.83
N GLU A 391 15.30 -13.16 0.04
CA GLU A 391 16.03 -14.38 -0.29
C GLU A 391 17.43 -14.06 -0.84
N ALA A 392 18.43 -14.79 -0.35
CA ALA A 392 19.79 -14.69 -0.87
C ALA A 392 19.80 -15.15 -2.33
N ASP A 393 20.29 -14.32 -3.23
CA ASP A 393 20.56 -14.69 -4.62
C ASP A 393 22.04 -15.01 -4.79
N SER A 394 22.41 -15.86 -5.75
CA SER A 394 23.80 -16.34 -5.95
C SER A 394 24.70 -15.31 -6.67
N THR A 395 24.29 -14.05 -6.73
CA THR A 395 25.06 -12.95 -7.32
C THR A 395 26.21 -12.52 -6.39
N LYS A 396 27.32 -12.03 -6.97
CA LYS A 396 28.51 -11.56 -6.21
C LYS A 396 28.19 -10.47 -5.18
N ASP A 397 27.10 -9.72 -5.37
CA ASP A 397 26.64 -8.69 -4.43
C ASP A 397 26.08 -9.28 -3.12
N SER A 398 25.74 -10.57 -3.10
CA SER A 398 25.20 -11.28 -1.94
C SER A 398 26.25 -11.90 -1.03
N GLU A 399 27.50 -12.08 -1.49
CA GLU A 399 28.57 -12.75 -0.74
C GLU A 399 28.93 -12.03 0.57
N LYS A 400 28.62 -10.73 0.66
CA LYS A 400 28.86 -9.88 1.84
C LYS A 400 27.57 -9.41 2.52
N THR A 401 26.43 -10.09 2.32
CA THR A 401 25.13 -9.68 2.86
C THR A 401 24.62 -10.66 3.93
N GLY A 402 24.42 -10.19 5.15
CA GLY A 402 23.84 -10.98 6.25
C GLY A 402 22.33 -11.17 6.11
N LYS A 403 21.83 -12.39 6.35
CA LYS A 403 20.39 -12.70 6.37
C LYS A 403 19.72 -12.17 7.65
N LEU A 404 18.62 -11.43 7.49
CA LEU A 404 17.71 -11.10 8.60
C LEU A 404 16.79 -12.29 8.90
N CYS A 405 16.92 -12.90 10.08
CA CYS A 405 15.82 -13.68 10.66
C CYS A 405 14.85 -12.70 11.31
N ILE A 406 13.75 -12.38 10.63
CA ILE A 406 12.65 -11.63 11.23
C ILE A 406 11.88 -12.64 12.10
N LYS A 407 12.09 -12.59 13.43
CA LYS A 407 11.04 -13.04 14.34
C LYS A 407 9.92 -12.00 14.25
N GLU A 408 8.88 -12.31 13.49
CA GLU A 408 7.66 -11.51 13.48
C GLU A 408 7.01 -11.61 14.86
N GLU A 409 7.30 -10.63 15.71
CA GLU A 409 6.42 -10.32 16.83
C GLU A 409 5.09 -9.85 16.24
N ASN A 410 4.04 -10.61 16.53
CA ASN A 410 2.63 -10.32 16.27
C ASN A 410 2.33 -8.82 16.13
N LYS A 411 1.90 -8.41 14.93
CA LYS A 411 1.33 -7.10 14.57
C LYS A 411 2.09 -5.87 15.09
N LYS A 412 3.11 -5.42 14.35
CA LYS A 412 3.58 -4.02 14.45
C LYS A 412 2.92 -3.16 13.37
N PHE A 413 2.05 -2.25 13.80
CA PHE A 413 1.32 -1.29 12.97
C PHE A 413 2.27 -0.33 12.23
N HIS A 414 1.86 0.11 11.03
CA HIS A 414 2.53 1.18 10.28
C HIS A 414 2.63 2.49 11.09
N GLN A 415 3.80 3.14 11.09
CA GLN A 415 4.13 4.30 11.93
C GLN A 415 3.51 5.65 11.48
N SER A 416 2.59 5.65 10.50
CA SER A 416 1.65 6.75 10.25
C SER A 416 0.24 6.48 10.78
N LYS A 417 -0.07 5.22 11.15
CA LYS A 417 -1.38 4.80 11.69
C LYS A 417 -1.51 5.03 13.20
N ALA A 418 -0.47 5.46 13.92
CA ALA A 418 -0.59 5.67 15.37
C ALA A 418 -1.53 6.84 15.69
N LEU A 419 -1.34 7.99 15.03
CA LEU A 419 -2.25 9.14 15.16
C LEU A 419 -3.65 8.80 14.65
N ASP A 420 -3.76 8.10 13.52
CA ASP A 420 -5.06 7.66 12.98
C ASP A 420 -5.76 6.68 13.93
N SER A 421 -5.01 5.76 14.55
CA SER A 421 -5.53 4.82 15.56
C SER A 421 -5.97 5.55 16.81
N PHE A 422 -5.22 6.55 17.28
CA PHE A 422 -5.61 7.38 18.41
C PHE A 422 -6.89 8.16 18.09
N LEU A 423 -6.97 8.74 16.90
CA LEU A 423 -8.14 9.46 16.44
C LEU A 423 -9.35 8.53 16.35
N ASN A 424 -9.19 7.32 15.81
CA ASN A 424 -10.25 6.32 15.73
C ASN A 424 -10.78 5.92 17.10
N ASP A 425 -9.91 5.68 18.11
CA ASP A 425 -10.34 5.40 19.47
C ASP A 425 -11.18 6.55 20.07
N ILE A 426 -10.77 7.80 19.84
CA ILE A 426 -11.49 8.99 20.33
C ILE A 426 -12.83 9.19 19.60
N LEU A 427 -12.87 8.99 18.28
CA LEU A 427 -14.10 9.04 17.48
C LEU A 427 -15.06 7.92 17.92
N GLN A 428 -14.54 6.72 18.16
CA GLN A 428 -15.33 5.61 18.69
C GLN A 428 -15.93 5.97 20.05
N MET A 429 -15.17 6.56 20.98
CA MET A 429 -15.69 7.01 22.28
C MET A 429 -16.86 8.00 22.15
N ARG A 430 -16.81 8.91 21.16
CA ARG A 430 -17.91 9.83 20.85
C ARG A 430 -19.13 9.07 20.34
N ASP A 431 -18.92 8.21 19.35
CA ASP A 431 -20.01 7.52 18.65
C ASP A 431 -20.72 6.50 19.55
N THR A 432 -19.96 5.80 20.42
CA THR A 432 -20.52 4.86 21.40
C THR A 432 -20.99 5.53 22.69
N LYS A 433 -20.88 6.86 22.81
CA LYS A 433 -21.22 7.65 24.01
C LYS A 433 -20.62 7.04 25.29
N THR A 434 -19.34 6.68 25.24
CA THR A 434 -18.62 6.06 26.35
C THR A 434 -18.69 6.96 27.59
N ASP A 435 -19.05 6.39 28.75
CA ASP A 435 -19.12 7.15 30.01
C ASP A 435 -17.72 7.47 30.54
N ILE A 436 -17.35 8.75 30.40
CA ILE A 436 -16.09 9.29 30.88
C ILE A 436 -16.22 9.87 32.31
N SER A 437 -17.30 9.57 33.02
CA SER A 437 -17.51 9.89 34.43
C SER A 437 -17.70 8.63 35.29
N GLU A 438 -17.57 8.74 36.60
CA GLU A 438 -17.91 7.66 37.54
C GLU A 438 -19.43 7.72 37.83
N GLY A 439 -20.26 7.42 36.83
CA GLY A 439 -21.71 7.20 37.01
C GLY A 439 -22.65 8.36 36.67
N ASN A 440 -22.13 9.50 36.19
CA ASN A 440 -22.95 10.65 35.77
C ASN A 440 -23.26 10.66 34.26
N LYS A 441 -22.90 9.59 33.52
CA LYS A 441 -23.10 9.44 32.07
C LYS A 441 -22.62 10.64 31.24
N ILE A 442 -21.49 11.22 31.62
CA ILE A 442 -20.86 12.26 30.78
C ILE A 442 -20.16 11.54 29.63
N TYR A 443 -20.49 11.92 28.40
CA TYR A 443 -19.85 11.44 27.17
C TYR A 443 -19.41 12.61 26.28
N ILE A 444 -18.59 12.31 25.26
CA ILE A 444 -18.14 13.28 24.25
C ILE A 444 -19.30 13.62 23.31
N SER A 445 -19.71 14.88 23.27
CA SER A 445 -20.79 15.37 22.42
C SER A 445 -20.28 15.84 21.06
N ASN A 446 -19.09 16.43 21.00
CA ASN A 446 -18.49 16.88 19.75
C ASN A 446 -16.96 16.93 19.82
N ILE A 447 -16.31 16.94 18.67
CA ILE A 447 -14.85 17.05 18.51
C ILE A 447 -14.56 18.08 17.42
N HIS A 448 -13.70 19.05 17.71
CA HIS A 448 -13.22 20.01 16.72
C HIS A 448 -11.70 19.93 16.56
N PHE A 449 -11.22 19.95 15.32
CA PHE A 449 -9.79 20.02 15.01
C PHE A 449 -9.35 21.48 15.02
N LEU A 450 -8.16 21.75 15.55
CA LEU A 450 -7.55 23.08 15.50
C LEU A 450 -6.40 23.09 14.49
N ASN A 451 -6.32 24.16 13.70
CA ASN A 451 -5.14 24.46 12.90
C ASN A 451 -4.12 25.31 13.68
N GLU A 452 -2.99 25.60 13.05
CA GLU A 452 -1.89 26.40 13.59
C GLU A 452 -2.26 27.86 13.89
N GLU A 453 -3.36 28.35 13.32
CA GLU A 453 -3.90 29.69 13.57
C GLU A 453 -4.96 29.69 14.69
N ALA A 454 -5.14 28.55 15.39
CA ALA A 454 -6.15 28.31 16.41
C ALA A 454 -7.61 28.39 15.92
N ASN A 455 -7.83 28.25 14.61
CA ASN A 455 -9.17 28.16 14.02
C ASN A 455 -9.69 26.72 14.03
N PHE A 456 -11.01 26.57 14.08
CA PHE A 456 -11.67 25.28 14.00
C PHE A 456 -11.81 24.80 12.56
N GLU A 457 -11.38 23.57 12.31
CA GLU A 457 -11.50 22.91 11.02
C GLU A 457 -12.68 21.92 10.99
N THR A 458 -13.36 21.85 9.85
CA THR A 458 -14.50 20.95 9.61
C THR A 458 -14.07 19.53 9.20
N ILE A 459 -12.80 19.37 8.86
CA ILE A 459 -12.17 18.11 8.46
C ILE A 459 -10.98 17.82 9.35
N THR A 460 -10.51 16.56 9.35
CA THR A 460 -9.30 16.15 10.07
C THR A 460 -8.11 17.02 9.68
N TYR A 461 -7.46 17.63 10.68
CA TYR A 461 -6.32 18.51 10.47
C TYR A 461 -5.14 18.12 11.35
N PHE A 462 -3.93 18.21 10.79
CA PHE A 462 -2.67 17.95 11.48
C PHE A 462 -1.77 19.17 11.37
N ILE A 463 -1.34 19.68 12.52
CA ILE A 463 -0.40 20.81 12.62
C ILE A 463 1.00 20.27 12.36
N GLN A 464 1.74 20.88 11.43
CA GLN A 464 3.16 20.58 11.26
C GLN A 464 3.98 21.42 12.23
N PHE A 465 4.94 20.80 12.93
CA PHE A 465 5.84 21.56 13.81
C PHE A 465 6.68 22.60 13.05
N LYS A 466 6.82 22.46 11.73
CA LYS A 466 7.46 23.46 10.86
C LYS A 466 6.79 24.83 11.00
N ASP A 467 5.47 24.86 11.00
CA ASP A 467 4.71 26.11 10.85
C ASP A 467 4.84 26.93 12.13
N ILE A 468 4.79 26.26 13.28
CA ILE A 468 5.06 26.85 14.61
C ILE A 468 6.51 27.33 14.73
N LEU A 469 7.48 26.56 14.23
CA LEU A 469 8.89 26.95 14.28
C LEU A 469 9.20 28.16 13.39
N ILE A 470 8.58 28.25 12.20
CA ILE A 470 8.72 29.39 11.29
C ILE A 470 8.13 30.65 11.92
N ALA A 471 6.92 30.56 12.48
CA ALA A 471 6.25 31.68 13.13
C ALA A 471 7.11 32.32 14.25
N ARG A 472 7.92 31.50 14.93
CA ARG A 472 8.81 31.95 16.02
C ARG A 472 10.26 32.21 15.61
N GLY A 473 10.63 31.97 14.36
CA GLY A 473 12.01 32.09 13.89
C GLY A 473 12.97 31.10 14.55
N GLU A 474 12.47 29.97 15.06
CA GLU A 474 13.25 28.98 15.80
C GLU A 474 13.62 27.77 14.93
N LYS A 475 14.67 27.05 15.33
CA LYS A 475 15.08 25.78 14.70
C LYS A 475 15.21 24.71 15.76
N ASN A 476 14.50 23.60 15.61
CA ASN A 476 14.59 22.47 16.53
C ASN A 476 14.81 21.14 15.80
N SER A 477 15.84 20.38 16.19
CA SER A 477 16.17 19.10 15.57
C SER A 477 15.20 17.98 15.92
N PHE A 478 14.44 18.09 17.02
CA PHE A 478 13.38 17.15 17.39
C PHE A 478 12.17 17.27 16.46
N ALA A 479 11.81 18.50 16.09
CA ALA A 479 10.74 18.77 15.15
C ALA A 479 11.07 18.30 13.73
N ARG A 480 12.37 18.18 13.41
CA ARG A 480 12.86 17.68 12.13
C ARG A 480 12.97 16.16 12.18
N MET A 481 12.39 15.49 11.20
CA MET A 481 12.63 14.07 10.98
C MET A 481 13.95 13.95 10.23
N ILE A 482 15.03 13.67 10.96
CA ILE A 482 16.38 13.48 10.41
C ILE A 482 16.81 12.03 10.65
N ASN A 483 17.28 11.38 9.58
CA ASN A 483 17.94 10.09 9.66
C ASN A 483 19.42 10.25 9.31
N ARG A 484 20.29 9.55 10.04
CA ARG A 484 21.74 9.61 9.83
C ARG A 484 22.16 8.39 9.01
N ILE A 485 22.47 8.63 7.75
CA ILE A 485 22.95 7.62 6.81
C ILE A 485 24.48 7.62 6.88
N LYS A 486 25.09 6.45 6.81
CA LYS A 486 26.54 6.29 6.69
C LYS A 486 26.84 5.88 5.24
N GLU A 487 27.53 6.73 4.50
CA GLU A 487 28.00 6.45 3.13
C GLU A 487 29.51 6.33 3.15
N LYS A 488 30.09 5.34 2.46
CA LYS A 488 31.53 5.34 2.21
C LYS A 488 31.82 6.27 1.03
N ASP A 489 32.77 7.19 1.20
CA ASP A 489 33.27 7.96 0.06
C ASP A 489 34.08 7.07 -0.88
N LYS A 490 34.49 7.62 -2.04
CA LYS A 490 35.28 6.88 -3.04
C LYS A 490 36.62 6.34 -2.52
N SER A 491 37.06 6.77 -1.34
CA SER A 491 38.27 6.29 -0.64
C SER A 491 37.97 5.25 0.45
N GLY A 492 36.71 4.81 0.57
CA GLY A 492 36.29 3.83 1.57
C GLY A 492 36.05 4.41 2.97
N LYS A 493 36.23 5.72 3.18
CA LYS A 493 36.00 6.37 4.48
C LYS A 493 34.50 6.59 4.70
N THR A 494 34.02 6.14 5.85
CA THR A 494 32.60 6.26 6.22
C THR A 494 32.29 7.71 6.61
N LYS A 495 31.54 8.41 5.76
CA LYS A 495 30.99 9.74 5.98
C LYS A 495 29.54 9.63 6.40
N SER A 496 29.18 10.16 7.56
CA SER A 496 27.79 10.20 7.99
C SER A 496 27.08 11.42 7.41
N LYS A 497 26.03 11.21 6.61
CA LYS A 497 25.16 12.23 6.04
C LYS A 497 23.82 12.23 6.75
N ASN A 498 23.38 13.40 7.20
CA ASN A 498 22.05 13.57 7.76
C ASN A 498 21.07 13.83 6.61
N LEU A 499 20.11 12.92 6.40
CA LEU A 499 19.02 13.09 5.44
C LEU A 499 17.80 13.64 6.17
N PHE A 500 17.16 14.67 5.62
CA PHE A 500 15.99 15.33 6.19
C PHE A 500 14.72 14.85 5.48
N PHE A 501 13.73 14.36 6.23
CA PHE A 501 12.53 13.68 5.72
C PHE A 501 11.26 14.54 5.83
N GLY A 502 11.29 15.61 6.61
CA GLY A 502 10.11 16.42 6.88
C GLY A 502 10.06 16.87 8.33
N TYR A 503 8.91 17.38 8.75
CA TYR A 503 8.67 17.82 10.10
C TYR A 503 7.62 16.94 10.77
N ARG A 504 7.79 16.67 12.07
CA ARG A 504 6.79 15.95 12.86
C ARG A 504 5.46 16.69 12.83
N ARG A 505 4.37 15.93 12.90
CA ARG A 505 3.01 16.45 12.99
C ARG A 505 2.40 16.17 14.35
N CYS A 506 1.35 16.91 14.69
CA CYS A 506 0.45 16.60 15.80
C CYS A 506 -0.99 16.89 15.39
N PHE A 507 -1.95 16.35 16.13
CA PHE A 507 -3.29 16.91 16.14
C PHE A 507 -3.55 17.58 17.48
N LEU A 508 -4.46 18.56 17.46
CA LEU A 508 -5.03 19.18 18.64
C LEU A 508 -6.55 19.15 18.51
N LEU A 509 -7.19 18.38 19.38
CA LEU A 509 -8.64 18.20 19.37
C LEU A 509 -9.27 18.94 20.53
N LYS A 510 -10.26 19.79 20.27
CA LYS A 510 -11.18 20.27 21.31
C LYS A 510 -12.25 19.21 21.53
N ILE A 511 -12.22 18.59 22.70
CA ILE A 511 -13.19 17.59 23.13
C ILE A 511 -14.31 18.30 23.88
N CYS A 512 -15.50 18.35 23.29
CA CYS A 512 -16.70 18.92 23.89
C CYS A 512 -17.52 17.81 24.56
N LEU A 513 -17.98 18.06 25.79
CA LEU A 513 -18.72 17.07 26.57
C LEU A 513 -20.21 17.42 26.63
N SER A 514 -21.01 16.38 26.86
CA SER A 514 -22.47 16.46 27.05
C SER A 514 -22.91 17.41 28.18
N ASN A 515 -22.06 17.69 29.17
CA ASN A 515 -22.34 18.63 30.25
C ASN A 515 -21.85 20.07 29.98
N GLY A 516 -21.48 20.39 28.74
CA GLY A 516 -21.01 21.72 28.32
C GLY A 516 -19.54 22.02 28.69
N LYS A 517 -18.86 21.14 29.43
CA LYS A 517 -17.41 21.28 29.67
C LYS A 517 -16.62 20.86 28.44
N TRP A 518 -15.40 21.38 28.31
CA TRP A 518 -14.48 21.01 27.25
C TRP A 518 -13.03 20.99 27.75
N PHE A 519 -12.16 20.35 26.98
CA PHE A 519 -10.71 20.36 27.13
C PHE A 519 -10.07 20.03 25.78
N TYR A 520 -8.76 20.22 25.66
CA TYR A 520 -8.00 19.84 24.47
C TYR A 520 -7.21 18.55 24.70
N LEU A 521 -7.13 17.72 23.66
CA LEU A 521 -6.23 16.57 23.57
C LEU A 521 -5.18 16.86 22.50
N LEU A 522 -3.90 16.78 22.90
CA LEU A 522 -2.75 16.90 22.01
C LEU A 522 -2.05 15.54 21.91
N GLU A 523 -1.93 15.04 20.69
CA GLU A 523 -1.14 13.84 20.37
C GLU A 523 -0.16 14.13 19.24
N ILE A 524 1.05 13.57 19.35
CA ILE A 524 2.17 13.84 18.46
C ILE A 524 2.46 12.58 17.63
N GLU A 525 2.92 12.78 16.41
CA GLU A 525 3.42 11.72 15.56
C GLU A 525 4.68 11.06 16.16
N ARG A 526 4.62 9.72 16.30
CA ARG A 526 5.76 8.90 16.76
C ARG A 526 6.88 8.94 15.70
N LYS A 527 8.14 8.94 16.13
CA LYS A 527 9.25 8.61 15.22
C LYS A 527 9.40 7.10 15.03
N ASP A 528 9.15 6.33 16.08
CA ASP A 528 9.19 4.87 16.08
C ASP A 528 8.38 4.30 17.27
N ASP A 529 8.13 2.98 17.26
CA ASP A 529 7.32 2.30 18.29
C ASP A 529 8.03 2.14 19.65
N THR A 530 9.34 2.43 19.68
CA THR A 530 10.18 2.37 20.88
C THR A 530 10.29 3.73 21.59
N GLU A 531 9.91 4.82 20.92
CA GLU A 531 9.90 6.16 21.46
C GLU A 531 8.79 6.25 22.52
N GLY A 532 9.17 6.31 23.79
CA GLY A 532 8.23 6.55 24.87
C GLY A 532 7.82 8.01 24.90
N PHE A 533 6.58 8.32 24.52
CA PHE A 533 6.02 9.66 24.65
C PHE A 533 4.76 9.67 25.49
N SER A 534 4.27 10.88 25.75
CA SER A 534 3.12 11.13 26.59
C SER A 534 2.04 11.87 25.80
N GLY A 535 0.80 11.43 25.94
CA GLY A 535 -0.36 12.23 25.53
C GLY A 535 -0.58 13.35 26.54
N VAL A 536 -1.18 14.45 26.09
CA VAL A 536 -1.46 15.62 26.94
C VAL A 536 -2.91 16.03 26.80
N LEU A 537 -3.56 16.20 27.95
CA LEU A 537 -4.81 16.93 28.07
C LEU A 537 -4.50 18.33 28.55
N LEU A 538 -5.09 19.33 27.91
CA LEU A 538 -4.92 20.73 28.24
C LEU A 538 -6.29 21.35 28.52
N LYS A 539 -6.44 22.04 29.63
CA LYS A 539 -7.68 22.72 30.01
C LYS A 539 -7.37 24.18 30.34
N PRO A 540 -7.22 25.03 29.31
CA PRO A 540 -7.11 26.47 29.50
C PRO A 540 -8.45 27.06 29.98
N ASP A 541 -8.40 28.24 30.60
CA ASP A 541 -9.61 28.95 31.07
C ASP A 541 -10.44 29.51 29.90
N ASN A 542 -9.77 29.86 28.79
CA ASN A 542 -10.36 30.32 27.54
C ASN A 542 -9.88 29.43 26.37
N GLU A 543 -10.62 29.45 25.27
CA GLU A 543 -10.19 28.77 24.04
C GLU A 543 -8.83 29.31 23.58
N PHE A 544 -8.05 28.46 22.92
CA PHE A 544 -6.72 28.86 22.48
C PHE A 544 -6.80 30.02 21.50
N ASP A 545 -6.04 31.08 21.78
CA ASP A 545 -5.56 31.96 20.74
C ASP A 545 -4.26 31.39 20.13
N LYS A 546 -3.83 31.96 19.02
CA LYS A 546 -2.60 31.56 18.32
C LYS A 546 -1.38 31.55 19.24
N ALA A 547 -1.20 32.59 20.06
CA ALA A 547 -0.01 32.75 20.88
C ALA A 547 0.09 31.66 21.96
N ILE A 548 -1.02 31.36 22.62
CA ILE A 548 -1.12 30.30 23.63
C ILE A 548 -0.96 28.93 22.97
N LEU A 549 -1.57 28.69 21.81
CA LEU A 549 -1.41 27.44 21.06
C LEU A 549 0.05 27.17 20.71
N GLU A 550 0.72 28.16 20.11
CA GLU A 550 2.14 28.08 19.77
C GLU A 550 3.01 27.83 21.00
N GLU A 551 2.77 28.50 22.12
CA GLU A 551 3.54 28.30 23.36
C GLU A 551 3.43 26.85 23.88
N ASN A 552 2.22 26.27 23.85
CA ASN A 552 2.01 24.89 24.30
C ASN A 552 2.63 23.87 23.35
N ILE A 553 2.55 24.07 22.04
CA ILE A 553 3.23 23.20 21.06
C ILE A 553 4.75 23.35 21.18
N MET A 554 5.27 24.56 21.42
CA MET A 554 6.71 24.77 21.64
C MET A 554 7.22 24.12 22.92
N THR A 555 6.41 24.09 23.98
CA THR A 555 6.71 23.34 25.20
C THR A 555 6.90 21.86 24.88
N VAL A 556 6.03 21.30 24.05
CA VAL A 556 6.12 19.92 23.57
C VAL A 556 7.37 19.67 22.74
N ILE A 557 7.68 20.56 21.79
CA ILE A 557 8.86 20.48 20.92
C ILE A 557 10.15 20.54 21.75
N THR A 558 10.22 21.45 22.73
CA THR A 558 11.39 21.65 23.60
C THR A 558 11.62 20.45 24.50
N ALA A 559 10.55 19.86 25.03
CA ALA A 559 10.59 18.66 25.86
C ALA A 559 10.75 17.36 25.05
N LYS A 560 10.89 17.44 23.72
CA LYS A 560 11.09 16.30 22.82
C LYS A 560 10.03 15.19 22.98
N GLY A 561 8.78 15.57 23.25
CA GLY A 561 7.66 14.64 23.44
C GLY A 561 7.70 13.82 24.74
N ILE A 562 8.74 13.97 25.58
CA ILE A 562 8.85 13.33 26.91
C ILE A 562 8.42 14.34 27.97
N LEU A 563 7.12 14.39 28.23
CA LEU A 563 6.51 15.53 28.92
C LEU A 563 6.46 15.41 30.44
N LYS A 564 6.98 14.31 31.01
CA LYS A 564 6.94 14.05 32.46
C LYS A 564 7.46 15.22 33.32
N ASN A 565 8.43 15.98 32.81
CA ASN A 565 9.04 17.13 33.48
C ASN A 565 8.76 18.46 32.75
N ALA A 566 7.89 18.48 31.75
CA ALA A 566 7.52 19.69 31.04
C ALA A 566 6.53 20.51 31.86
N THR A 567 6.74 21.82 31.92
CA THR A 567 5.84 22.73 32.65
C THR A 567 4.92 23.42 31.66
N PHE A 568 3.62 23.18 31.77
CA PHE A 568 2.59 23.88 31.01
C PHE A 568 2.00 24.99 31.89
N LYS A 569 1.74 26.16 31.31
CA LYS A 569 1.11 27.30 32.02
C LYS A 569 -0.39 27.15 32.22
N ILE A 570 -0.97 26.08 31.68
CA ILE A 570 -2.39 25.77 31.73
C ILE A 570 -2.59 24.44 32.43
N LYS A 571 -3.76 24.25 33.06
CA LYS A 571 -4.10 22.99 33.72
C LYS A 571 -3.93 21.85 32.72
N ASN A 572 -3.13 20.87 33.08
CA ASN A 572 -2.77 19.78 32.17
C ASN A 572 -2.77 18.42 32.88
N VAL A 573 -3.00 17.37 32.10
CA VAL A 573 -2.78 15.99 32.51
C VAL A 573 -1.90 15.33 31.48
N ILE A 574 -0.72 14.92 31.91
CA ILE A 574 0.24 14.17 31.10
C ILE A 574 0.08 12.70 31.43
N PHE A 575 -0.04 11.86 30.41
CA PHE A 575 -0.23 10.42 30.61
C PHE A 575 0.58 9.61 29.61
N LYS A 576 0.94 8.39 30.02
CA LYS A 576 1.51 7.39 29.12
C LYS A 576 0.38 6.56 28.53
N HIS A 577 0.47 6.28 27.23
CA HIS A 577 -0.43 5.35 26.56
C HIS A 577 -0.26 3.95 27.15
N ALA A 578 -1.36 3.39 27.65
CA ALA A 578 -1.42 2.03 28.16
C ALA A 578 -2.51 1.31 27.38
N VAL A 579 -2.11 0.40 26.49
CA VAL A 579 -3.01 -0.35 25.62
C VAL A 579 -3.63 -1.50 26.41
N ASP A 580 -4.94 -1.71 26.26
CA ASP A 580 -5.57 -2.91 26.80
C ASP A 580 -5.07 -4.16 26.06
N LYS A 581 -4.56 -5.14 26.80
CA LYS A 581 -3.89 -6.32 26.23
C LYS A 581 -4.82 -7.23 25.44
N LYS A 582 -6.14 -7.15 25.65
CA LYS A 582 -7.13 -8.01 24.98
C LYS A 582 -7.70 -7.37 23.71
N SER A 583 -8.00 -6.07 23.76
CA SER A 583 -8.64 -5.33 22.68
C SER A 583 -7.66 -4.55 21.80
N GLY A 584 -6.45 -4.26 22.29
CA GLY A 584 -5.50 -3.40 21.58
C GLY A 584 -5.89 -1.92 21.56
N SER A 585 -6.94 -1.51 22.28
CA SER A 585 -7.48 -0.14 22.28
C SER A 585 -6.92 0.72 23.42
N LEU A 586 -6.93 2.05 23.23
CA LEU A 586 -6.58 3.05 24.25
C LEU A 586 -7.79 3.70 24.94
N ILE A 587 -9.01 3.27 24.63
CA ILE A 587 -10.25 3.87 25.16
C ILE A 587 -10.26 3.93 26.70
N ASP A 588 -9.82 2.87 27.38
CA ASP A 588 -9.75 2.86 28.86
C ASP A 588 -8.69 3.82 29.39
N CYS A 589 -7.57 3.95 28.69
CA CYS A 589 -6.51 4.90 28.99
C CYS A 589 -7.03 6.34 28.90
N TYR A 590 -7.71 6.67 27.80
CA TYR A 590 -8.31 7.99 27.60
C TYR A 590 -9.39 8.28 28.63
N SER A 591 -10.33 7.36 28.84
CA SER A 591 -11.42 7.50 29.83
C SER A 591 -10.89 7.81 31.22
N LYS A 592 -9.85 7.09 31.66
CA LYS A 592 -9.20 7.32 32.96
C LYS A 592 -8.57 8.72 33.07
N ASN A 593 -7.92 9.21 32.02
CA ASN A 593 -7.24 10.51 32.07
C ASN A 593 -8.22 11.67 31.82
N PHE A 594 -9.29 11.47 31.06
CA PHE A 594 -10.38 12.44 30.90
C PHE A 594 -11.05 12.72 32.26
N ARG A 595 -11.25 11.69 33.09
CA ARG A 595 -11.72 11.88 34.47
C ARG A 595 -10.79 12.77 35.29
N LYS A 596 -9.47 12.65 35.09
CA LYS A 596 -8.48 13.44 35.84
C LYS A 596 -8.45 14.91 35.44
N ILE A 597 -8.61 15.24 34.16
CA ILE A 597 -8.61 16.66 33.72
C ILE A 597 -9.92 17.37 34.10
N LEU A 598 -11.00 16.60 34.28
CA LEU A 598 -12.32 17.10 34.66
C LEU A 598 -12.50 17.33 36.17
N LYS A 599 -11.76 16.59 37.02
CA LYS A 599 -11.52 16.94 38.43
C LYS A 599 -10.62 18.16 38.46
#